data_AF-A0A1U9QSH4-F1
#
_entry.id   AF-A0A1U9QSH4-F1
#
_cell.length_a   1.000
_cell.length_b   1.000
_cell.length_c   1.000
_cell.angle_alpha   90.00
_cell.angle_beta   90.00
_cell.angle_gamma   90.00
#
_symmetry.space_group_name_H-M   'P 1'
#
loop_
_entity.id
_entity.type
_entity.pdbx_description
1 polymer ?
#
loop_
_entity_poly.entity_id
_entity_poly.type
_entity_poly.pdbx_seq_one_letter_code
_entity_poly.pdbx_strand_id
1 'polypeptide(L)'
;MSYTGVWSVGAVPDAEVVALPRRFAHLDETWTVPDGCAEDLGWWLGGGDREPYFTPEPTPAAHRFAAFARGGGPSAPAVVAMKDAATDLLRRADADGADPDALFAVAVRKGEPATALHHGLGAEASSRLPGWFGDFLLTADEVRAVLPGAESVLAVTGPRRWEVLARIDAWAYGMADAPEGEFDAAGLLAGPLRVLRYAAAHGLGVVAVTESH
;
A
#
# COMPACT_ATOMS: atom_id res chain seq x y z
N MET A 1 9.18 8.17 20.75
CA MET A 1 8.76 6.76 20.59
C MET A 1 9.10 6.35 19.17
N SER A 2 9.78 5.21 18.98
CA SER A 2 10.08 4.68 17.65
C SER A 2 8.89 3.83 17.23
N TYR A 3 8.28 4.11 16.09
CA TYR A 3 7.26 3.25 15.51
C TYR A 3 7.86 2.43 14.35
N THR A 4 7.18 1.36 13.93
CA THR A 4 7.52 0.57 12.74
C THR A 4 6.28 0.47 11.88
N GLY A 5 6.37 0.94 10.63
CA GLY A 5 5.32 0.72 9.64
C GLY A 5 5.50 -0.62 8.96
N VAL A 6 4.40 -1.35 8.78
CA VAL A 6 4.37 -2.64 8.09
C VAL A 6 3.39 -2.53 6.93
N TRP A 7 3.72 -3.14 5.80
CA TRP A 7 2.76 -3.37 4.73
C TRP A 7 2.77 -4.83 4.34
N SER A 8 1.59 -5.45 4.41
CA SER A 8 1.39 -6.85 4.08
C SER A 8 0.35 -6.96 2.96
N VAL A 9 0.64 -7.77 1.95
CA VAL A 9 -0.22 -8.09 0.82
C VAL A 9 -0.25 -9.61 0.70
N GLY A 10 -1.42 -10.22 0.73
CA GLY A 10 -1.54 -11.67 0.65
C GLY A 10 -2.74 -12.16 -0.13
N ALA A 11 -2.54 -13.27 -0.85
CA ALA A 11 -3.58 -14.05 -1.49
C ALA A 11 -4.26 -14.94 -0.46
N VAL A 12 -5.59 -14.92 -0.45
CA VAL A 12 -6.42 -15.60 0.55
C VAL A 12 -7.62 -16.26 -0.13
N PRO A 13 -8.25 -17.28 0.49
CA PRO A 13 -9.45 -17.88 -0.06
C PRO A 13 -10.51 -16.82 -0.35
N ASP A 14 -11.09 -16.82 -1.56
CA ASP A 14 -12.05 -15.81 -2.01
C ASP A 14 -13.26 -15.70 -1.06
N ALA A 15 -13.67 -16.82 -0.47
CA ALA A 15 -14.73 -16.86 0.53
C ALA A 15 -14.44 -15.99 1.78
N GLU A 16 -13.18 -15.86 2.21
CA GLU A 16 -12.79 -15.00 3.34
C GLU A 16 -12.96 -13.52 2.97
N VAL A 17 -12.54 -13.14 1.75
CA VAL A 17 -12.72 -11.77 1.24
C VAL A 17 -14.20 -11.42 1.13
N VAL A 18 -15.02 -12.31 0.57
CA VAL A 18 -16.47 -12.11 0.44
C VAL A 18 -17.16 -12.04 1.80
N ALA A 19 -16.66 -12.77 2.80
CA ALA A 19 -17.23 -12.81 4.15
C ALA A 19 -16.90 -11.57 4.98
N LEU A 20 -15.73 -10.95 4.79
CA LEU A 20 -15.25 -9.83 5.61
C LEU A 20 -16.24 -8.66 5.66
N PRO A 21 -16.71 -8.06 4.55
CA PRO A 21 -17.69 -6.98 4.61
C PRO A 21 -19.00 -7.39 5.30
N ARG A 22 -19.46 -8.63 5.06
CA ARG A 22 -20.71 -9.15 5.65
C ARG A 22 -20.60 -9.33 7.16
N ARG A 23 -19.44 -9.76 7.65
CA ARG A 23 -19.17 -9.95 9.08
C ARG A 23 -19.32 -8.64 9.86
N PHE A 24 -18.97 -7.52 9.24
CA PHE A 24 -18.94 -6.21 9.88
C PHE A 24 -20.06 -5.26 9.43
N ALA A 25 -21.01 -5.74 8.62
CA ALA A 25 -22.16 -4.96 8.15
C ALA A 25 -23.12 -4.48 9.26
N HIS A 26 -22.94 -4.95 10.50
CA HIS A 26 -23.71 -4.51 11.66
C HIS A 26 -23.08 -3.30 12.38
N LEU A 27 -21.85 -2.92 12.01
CA LEU A 27 -21.17 -1.76 12.56
C LEU A 27 -21.64 -0.49 11.86
N ASP A 28 -21.44 0.65 12.53
CA ASP A 28 -21.78 1.95 11.98
C ASP A 28 -21.09 2.17 10.62
N GLU A 29 -21.88 2.54 9.62
CA GLU A 29 -21.45 2.83 8.25
C GLU A 29 -21.16 4.33 8.06
N THR A 30 -21.27 5.14 9.12
CA THR A 30 -20.96 6.57 9.05
C THR A 30 -19.50 6.77 8.70
N TRP A 31 -19.28 7.20 7.47
CA TRP A 31 -17.96 7.52 6.95
C TRP A 31 -17.45 8.82 7.57
N THR A 32 -16.22 8.75 8.10
CA THR A 32 -15.41 9.91 8.46
C THR A 32 -14.36 10.12 7.38
N VAL A 33 -14.27 11.34 6.87
CA VAL A 33 -13.20 11.75 5.96
C VAL A 33 -12.29 12.70 6.74
N PRO A 34 -10.96 12.46 6.77
CA PRO A 34 -10.04 13.38 7.42
C PRO A 34 -10.14 14.78 6.84
N ASP A 35 -10.07 15.79 7.70
CA ASP A 35 -10.03 17.20 7.27
C ASP A 35 -8.89 17.42 6.26
N GLY A 36 -9.17 18.16 5.19
CA GLY A 36 -8.18 18.44 4.14
C GLY A 36 -7.91 17.29 3.16
N CYS A 37 -8.47 16.08 3.35
CA CYS A 37 -8.20 14.92 2.48
C CYS A 37 -8.48 15.21 0.99
N ALA A 38 -9.60 15.89 0.67
CA ALA A 38 -9.92 16.26 -0.71
C ALA A 38 -8.96 17.31 -1.29
N GLU A 39 -8.49 18.25 -0.47
CA GLU A 39 -7.55 19.29 -0.88
C GLU A 39 -6.16 18.72 -1.12
N ASP A 40 -5.71 17.80 -0.27
CA ASP A 40 -4.43 17.11 -0.41
C ASP A 40 -4.43 16.13 -1.59
N LEU A 41 -5.53 15.41 -1.79
CA LEU A 41 -5.71 14.58 -2.99
C LEU A 41 -5.68 15.44 -4.26
N GLY A 42 -6.39 16.58 -4.26
CA GLY A 42 -6.40 17.52 -5.38
C GLY A 42 -5.03 18.13 -5.65
N TRP A 43 -4.29 18.51 -4.60
CA TRP A 43 -2.91 18.98 -4.71
C TRP A 43 -1.99 17.91 -5.30
N TRP A 44 -2.05 16.69 -4.77
CA TRP A 44 -1.16 15.61 -5.19
C TRP A 44 -1.40 15.21 -6.66
N LEU A 45 -2.67 15.01 -7.05
CA LEU A 45 -3.05 14.75 -8.44
C LEU A 45 -2.77 15.96 -9.36
N GLY A 46 -2.83 17.19 -8.82
CA GLY A 46 -2.60 18.45 -9.53
C GLY A 46 -1.13 18.79 -9.82
N GLY A 47 -0.19 17.94 -9.39
CA GLY A 47 1.25 18.13 -9.61
C GLY A 47 2.08 18.28 -8.34
N GLY A 48 1.45 18.17 -7.15
CA GLY A 48 2.17 18.09 -5.88
C GLY A 48 3.14 16.91 -5.80
N ASP A 49 2.94 15.86 -6.60
CA ASP A 49 3.85 14.72 -6.72
C ASP A 49 5.18 15.02 -7.47
N ARG A 50 5.24 16.16 -8.14
CA ARG A 50 6.41 16.69 -8.88
C ARG A 50 7.19 17.74 -8.11
N GLU A 51 6.67 18.20 -6.97
CA GLU A 51 7.42 19.07 -6.07
C GLU A 51 8.65 18.34 -5.53
N PRO A 52 9.76 19.05 -5.24
CA PRO A 52 10.93 18.41 -4.66
C PRO A 52 10.61 17.96 -3.24
N TYR A 53 10.72 16.65 -2.97
CA TYR A 53 10.43 16.11 -1.63
C TYR A 53 11.63 16.17 -0.70
N PHE A 54 12.86 16.17 -1.24
CA PHE A 54 14.10 16.16 -0.46
C PHE A 54 15.10 17.17 -1.01
N THR A 55 15.62 18.06 -0.17
CA THR A 55 16.69 19.02 -0.52
C THR A 55 17.54 19.46 0.69
N PRO A 56 18.59 18.71 1.09
CA PRO A 56 18.70 17.25 1.15
C PRO A 56 17.77 16.63 2.22
N GLU A 57 17.28 17.44 3.16
CA GLU A 57 16.30 17.07 4.18
C GLU A 57 14.88 17.01 3.60
N PRO A 58 13.93 16.35 4.30
CA PRO A 58 12.51 16.41 3.96
C PRO A 58 11.99 17.84 3.84
N THR A 59 11.29 18.11 2.75
CA THR A 59 10.63 19.39 2.47
C THR A 59 9.22 19.43 3.05
N PRO A 60 8.56 20.61 3.09
CA PRO A 60 7.14 20.69 3.40
C PRO A 60 6.24 19.81 2.51
N ALA A 61 6.60 19.62 1.24
CA ALA A 61 5.87 18.75 0.33
C ALA A 61 5.95 17.27 0.75
N ALA A 62 7.13 16.81 1.19
CA ALA A 62 7.30 15.45 1.72
C ALA A 62 6.45 15.24 2.99
N HIS A 63 6.48 16.19 3.92
CA HIS A 63 5.67 16.10 5.14
C HIS A 63 4.17 16.15 4.85
N ARG A 64 3.73 17.01 3.91
CA ARG A 64 2.33 17.06 3.47
C ARG A 64 1.89 15.73 2.87
N PHE A 65 2.69 15.16 1.97
CA PHE A 65 2.38 13.86 1.38
C PHE A 65 2.39 12.73 2.42
N ALA A 66 3.34 12.72 3.35
CA ALA A 66 3.37 11.75 4.44
C ALA A 66 2.09 11.84 5.31
N ALA A 67 1.68 13.06 5.68
CA ALA A 67 0.45 13.28 6.44
C ALA A 67 -0.79 12.84 5.66
N PHE A 68 -0.87 13.18 4.37
CA PHE A 68 -1.95 12.78 3.48
C PHE A 68 -2.08 11.25 3.35
N ALA A 69 -0.96 10.56 3.08
CA ALA A 69 -0.95 9.11 2.97
C ALA A 69 -1.27 8.41 4.30
N ARG A 70 -0.77 8.93 5.43
CA ARG A 70 -1.03 8.40 6.78
C ARG A 70 -2.41 8.71 7.34
N GLY A 71 -3.04 9.80 6.90
CA GLY A 71 -4.34 10.23 7.39
C GLY A 71 -5.44 9.18 7.24
N GLY A 72 -5.17 8.13 6.45
CA GLY A 72 -6.15 7.14 6.06
C GLY A 72 -7.11 7.74 5.05
N GLY A 73 -7.67 6.91 4.19
CA GLY A 73 -8.76 7.37 3.33
C GLY A 73 -10.00 7.68 4.17
N PRO A 74 -11.14 7.98 3.52
CA PRO A 74 -12.44 7.80 4.15
C PRO A 74 -12.48 6.47 4.92
N SER A 75 -12.88 6.51 6.18
CA SER A 75 -12.92 5.35 7.07
C SER A 75 -14.23 5.30 7.84
N ALA A 76 -14.61 4.11 8.27
CA ALA A 76 -15.75 3.84 9.14
C ALA A 76 -15.35 2.75 10.16
N PRO A 77 -16.06 2.61 11.29
CA PRO A 77 -15.79 1.54 12.25
C PRO A 77 -15.73 0.13 11.62
N ALA A 78 -16.56 -0.14 10.62
CA ALA A 78 -16.50 -1.37 9.84
C ALA A 78 -15.17 -1.57 9.11
N VAL A 79 -14.58 -0.50 8.55
CA VAL A 79 -13.29 -0.54 7.84
C VAL A 79 -12.15 -0.86 8.79
N VAL A 80 -12.14 -0.25 9.97
CA VAL A 80 -11.13 -0.54 11.01
C VAL A 80 -11.21 -2.01 11.43
N ALA A 81 -12.41 -2.51 11.74
CA ALA A 81 -12.60 -3.90 12.13
C ALA A 81 -12.26 -4.90 11.00
N MET A 82 -12.56 -4.55 9.75
CA MET A 82 -12.15 -5.34 8.59
C MET A 82 -10.62 -5.38 8.46
N LYS A 83 -9.93 -4.26 8.67
CA LYS A 83 -8.48 -4.17 8.61
C LYS A 83 -7.83 -5.06 9.68
N ASP A 84 -8.33 -5.02 10.91
CA ASP A 84 -7.84 -5.90 11.99
C ASP A 84 -8.03 -7.39 11.64
N ALA A 85 -9.22 -7.76 11.15
CA ALA A 85 -9.51 -9.14 10.75
C ALA A 85 -8.68 -9.60 9.53
N ALA A 86 -8.42 -8.70 8.58
CA ALA A 86 -7.55 -8.89 7.43
C ALA A 86 -6.09 -9.13 7.87
N THR A 87 -5.60 -8.35 8.82
CA THR A 87 -4.28 -8.57 9.42
C THR A 87 -4.16 -9.96 10.05
N ASP A 88 -5.16 -10.37 10.85
CA ASP A 88 -5.16 -11.69 11.48
C ASP A 88 -5.25 -12.83 10.45
N LEU A 89 -5.91 -12.60 9.32
CA LEU A 89 -5.93 -13.53 8.19
C LEU A 89 -4.51 -13.71 7.59
N LEU A 90 -3.79 -12.62 7.36
CA LEU A 90 -2.43 -12.65 6.81
C LEU A 90 -1.43 -13.28 7.79
N ARG A 91 -1.53 -12.99 9.08
CA ARG A 91 -0.70 -13.61 10.13
C ARG A 91 -0.91 -15.12 10.19
N ARG A 92 -2.15 -15.59 10.05
CA ARG A 92 -2.45 -17.03 9.99
C ARG A 92 -1.90 -17.67 8.73
N ALA A 93 -2.07 -17.03 7.57
CA ALA A 93 -1.51 -17.53 6.31
C ALA A 93 0.02 -17.69 6.39
N ASP A 94 0.73 -16.72 6.99
CA ASP A 94 2.18 -16.82 7.23
C ASP A 94 2.54 -17.99 8.15
N ALA A 95 1.85 -18.10 9.29
CA ALA A 95 2.07 -19.17 10.26
C ALA A 95 1.79 -20.58 9.70
N ASP A 96 0.82 -20.69 8.80
CA ASP A 96 0.45 -21.93 8.12
C ASP A 96 1.37 -22.27 6.93
N GLY A 97 2.37 -21.41 6.65
CA GLY A 97 3.37 -21.65 5.61
C GLY A 97 2.85 -21.34 4.20
N ALA A 98 2.18 -20.21 4.02
CA ALA A 98 1.75 -19.73 2.71
C ALA A 98 2.88 -19.79 1.67
N ASP A 99 2.50 -20.00 0.41
CA ASP A 99 3.42 -19.96 -0.71
C ASP A 99 4.18 -18.61 -0.72
N PRO A 100 5.51 -18.58 -0.94
CA PRO A 100 6.28 -17.33 -1.01
C PRO A 100 5.77 -16.33 -2.06
N ASP A 101 5.05 -16.80 -3.08
CA ASP A 101 4.41 -15.95 -4.08
C ASP A 101 3.00 -15.49 -3.66
N ALA A 102 2.39 -16.14 -2.67
CA ALA A 102 1.08 -15.79 -2.13
C ALA A 102 1.14 -14.70 -1.04
N LEU A 103 2.31 -14.43 -0.45
CA LEU A 103 2.45 -13.45 0.63
C LEU A 103 3.66 -12.54 0.41
N PHE A 104 3.45 -11.25 0.63
CA PHE A 104 4.48 -10.23 0.68
C PHE A 104 4.30 -9.39 1.95
N ALA A 105 5.36 -9.24 2.74
CA ALA A 105 5.36 -8.36 3.90
C ALA A 105 6.69 -7.61 3.98
N VAL A 106 6.61 -6.31 4.31
CA VAL A 106 7.78 -5.45 4.50
C VAL A 106 7.55 -4.56 5.71
N ALA A 107 8.58 -4.42 6.54
CA ALA A 107 8.57 -3.59 7.74
C ALA A 107 9.68 -2.55 7.64
N VAL A 108 9.35 -1.30 7.96
CA VAL A 108 10.30 -0.18 7.95
C VAL A 108 10.17 0.59 9.26
N ARG A 109 11.27 0.67 9.99
CA ARG A 109 11.35 1.49 11.21
C ARG A 109 11.13 2.95 10.83
N LYS A 110 10.26 3.65 11.55
CA LYS A 110 9.90 5.07 11.33
C LYS A 110 9.42 5.39 9.90
N GLY A 111 9.02 4.40 9.12
CA GLY A 111 8.62 4.62 7.73
C GLY A 111 7.38 3.83 7.35
N GLU A 112 6.75 4.26 6.27
CA GLU A 112 5.57 3.62 5.70
C GLU A 112 5.91 3.06 4.31
N PRO A 113 6.09 1.73 4.17
CA PRO A 113 6.53 1.13 2.92
C PRO A 113 5.58 1.41 1.74
N ALA A 114 4.27 1.36 1.99
CA ALA A 114 3.28 1.66 0.96
C ALA A 114 3.38 3.12 0.49
N THR A 115 3.56 4.06 1.41
CA THR A 115 3.76 5.48 1.07
C THR A 115 5.02 5.69 0.24
N ALA A 116 6.12 4.98 0.56
CA ALA A 116 7.34 4.99 -0.25
C ALA A 116 7.08 4.51 -1.69
N LEU A 117 6.32 3.43 -1.86
CA LEU A 117 5.93 2.92 -3.17
C LEU A 117 5.13 3.97 -3.96
N HIS A 118 4.11 4.56 -3.34
CA HIS A 118 3.27 5.57 -3.99
C HIS A 118 4.05 6.84 -4.35
N HIS A 119 5.00 7.27 -3.50
CA HIS A 119 5.95 8.33 -3.86
C HIS A 119 6.79 7.92 -5.08
N GLY A 120 7.34 6.70 -5.08
CA GLY A 120 8.13 6.17 -6.18
C GLY A 120 7.42 6.21 -7.52
N LEU A 121 6.19 5.72 -7.54
CA LEU A 121 5.36 5.63 -8.73
C LEU A 121 4.88 7.01 -9.21
N GLY A 122 4.60 7.91 -8.28
CA GLY A 122 3.92 9.19 -8.53
C GLY A 122 2.40 9.06 -8.58
N ALA A 123 1.72 10.19 -8.70
CA ALA A 123 0.27 10.28 -8.53
C ALA A 123 -0.52 9.54 -9.62
N GLU A 124 -0.16 9.73 -10.89
CA GLU A 124 -0.89 9.12 -12.03
C GLU A 124 -0.79 7.60 -12.04
N ALA A 125 0.39 7.04 -11.76
CA ALA A 125 0.57 5.60 -11.69
C ALA A 125 -0.13 5.02 -10.46
N SER A 126 -0.04 5.72 -9.32
CA SER A 126 -0.70 5.32 -8.08
C SER A 126 -2.22 5.29 -8.18
N SER A 127 -2.84 6.20 -8.94
CA SER A 127 -4.30 6.24 -9.09
C SER A 127 -4.88 5.04 -9.84
N ARG A 128 -4.03 4.20 -10.44
CA ARG A 128 -4.41 2.95 -11.12
C ARG A 128 -4.28 1.73 -10.22
N LEU A 129 -3.70 1.88 -9.03
CA LEU A 129 -3.61 0.82 -8.03
C LEU A 129 -4.92 0.73 -7.23
N PRO A 130 -5.27 -0.47 -6.74
CA PRO A 130 -6.47 -0.64 -5.93
C PRO A 130 -6.32 0.01 -4.55
N GLY A 131 -7.45 0.49 -4.03
CA GLY A 131 -7.59 0.97 -2.66
C GLY A 131 -6.91 2.30 -2.35
N TRP A 132 -6.48 2.47 -1.10
CA TRP A 132 -5.93 3.72 -0.57
C TRP A 132 -4.57 3.48 0.07
N PHE A 133 -3.51 3.99 -0.58
CA PHE A 133 -2.13 3.99 -0.07
C PHE A 133 -1.66 2.68 0.58
N GLY A 134 -2.02 1.53 -0.01
CA GLY A 134 -1.62 0.20 0.43
C GLY A 134 -2.72 -0.64 1.07
N ASP A 135 -3.85 -0.04 1.46
CA ASP A 135 -5.00 -0.77 1.99
C ASP A 135 -6.00 -1.12 0.87
N PHE A 136 -6.26 -2.40 0.64
CA PHE A 136 -7.31 -2.86 -0.28
C PHE A 136 -7.80 -4.29 0.04
N LEU A 137 -9.02 -4.58 -0.41
CA LEU A 137 -9.68 -5.88 -0.30
C LEU A 137 -10.31 -6.21 -1.66
N LEU A 138 -9.91 -7.30 -2.28
CA LEU A 138 -10.33 -7.69 -3.64
C LEU A 138 -10.74 -9.16 -3.69
N THR A 139 -11.90 -9.43 -4.27
CA THR A 139 -12.34 -10.77 -4.64
C THR A 139 -11.53 -11.31 -5.82
N ALA A 140 -11.59 -12.61 -6.09
CA ALA A 140 -10.89 -13.24 -7.21
C ALA A 140 -11.29 -12.66 -8.57
N ASP A 141 -12.56 -12.25 -8.75
CA ASP A 141 -13.02 -11.55 -9.95
C ASP A 141 -12.41 -10.15 -10.05
N GLU A 142 -12.39 -9.40 -8.93
CA GLU A 142 -11.79 -8.06 -8.88
C GLU A 142 -10.27 -8.10 -9.09
N VAL A 143 -9.56 -9.08 -8.53
CA VAL A 143 -8.13 -9.32 -8.77
C VAL A 143 -7.86 -9.46 -10.26
N ARG A 144 -8.64 -10.30 -10.96
CA ARG A 144 -8.53 -10.46 -12.42
C ARG A 144 -8.82 -9.17 -13.17
N ALA A 145 -9.78 -8.37 -12.69
CA ALA A 145 -10.14 -7.09 -13.31
C ALA A 145 -9.05 -6.02 -13.14
N VAL A 146 -8.40 -5.93 -11.97
CA VAL A 146 -7.38 -4.89 -11.70
C VAL A 146 -5.98 -5.27 -12.18
N LEU A 147 -5.69 -6.57 -12.35
CA LEU A 147 -4.34 -7.05 -12.66
C LEU A 147 -3.71 -6.37 -13.89
N PRO A 148 -4.39 -6.18 -15.04
CA PRO A 148 -3.79 -5.48 -16.18
C PRO A 148 -3.36 -4.04 -15.85
N GLY A 149 -4.16 -3.33 -15.04
CA GLY A 149 -3.84 -1.99 -14.55
C GLY A 149 -2.62 -2.00 -13.63
N ALA A 150 -2.60 -2.91 -12.66
CA ALA A 150 -1.47 -3.09 -11.74
C ALA A 150 -0.17 -3.48 -12.48
N GLU A 151 -0.25 -4.35 -13.49
CA GLU A 151 0.90 -4.70 -14.32
C GLU A 151 1.44 -3.49 -15.08
N SER A 152 0.57 -2.65 -15.62
CA SER A 152 0.99 -1.45 -16.36
C SER A 152 1.80 -0.45 -15.53
N VAL A 153 1.66 -0.48 -14.19
CA VAL A 153 2.31 0.48 -13.28
C VAL A 153 3.40 -0.14 -12.41
N LEU A 154 3.31 -1.43 -12.06
CA LEU A 154 4.30 -2.11 -11.21
C LEU A 154 5.36 -2.87 -12.02
N ALA A 155 5.06 -3.32 -13.25
CA ALA A 155 6.02 -4.01 -14.11
C ALA A 155 6.97 -3.05 -14.86
N VAL A 156 7.40 -1.98 -14.20
CA VAL A 156 8.30 -0.97 -14.79
C VAL A 156 9.68 -1.54 -15.07
N THR A 157 10.22 -1.19 -16.23
CA THR A 157 11.53 -1.63 -16.74
C THR A 157 12.34 -0.44 -17.23
N GLY A 158 13.62 -0.68 -17.55
CA GLY A 158 14.49 0.31 -18.18
C GLY A 158 14.73 1.57 -17.31
N PRO A 159 14.94 2.75 -17.93
CA PRO A 159 15.21 4.00 -17.21
C PRO A 159 14.13 4.35 -16.17
N ARG A 160 12.86 4.10 -16.49
CA ARG A 160 11.75 4.37 -15.57
C ARG A 160 11.86 3.54 -14.28
N ARG A 161 12.32 2.29 -14.37
CA ARG A 161 12.55 1.47 -13.17
C ARG A 161 13.58 2.12 -12.25
N TRP A 162 14.69 2.61 -12.80
CA TRP A 162 15.73 3.28 -12.02
C TRP A 162 15.20 4.52 -11.30
N GLU A 163 14.40 5.34 -11.98
CA GLU A 163 13.76 6.52 -11.38
C GLU A 163 12.82 6.15 -10.23
N VAL A 164 11.98 5.14 -10.42
CA VAL A 164 11.04 4.69 -9.38
C VAL A 164 11.79 4.17 -8.16
N LEU A 165 12.80 3.31 -8.36
CA LEU A 165 13.62 2.78 -7.27
C LEU A 165 14.35 3.90 -6.51
N ALA A 166 14.98 4.84 -7.22
CA ALA A 166 15.67 5.97 -6.60
C ALA A 166 14.73 6.85 -5.75
N ARG A 167 13.49 7.07 -6.21
CA ARG A 167 12.48 7.80 -5.43
C ARG A 167 12.03 7.02 -4.18
N ILE A 168 11.85 5.71 -4.29
CA ILE A 168 11.53 4.84 -3.15
C ILE A 168 12.65 4.91 -2.10
N ASP A 169 13.90 4.76 -2.54
CA ASP A 169 15.07 4.82 -1.66
C ASP A 169 15.22 6.18 -1.00
N ALA A 170 15.05 7.27 -1.76
CA ALA A 170 15.07 8.63 -1.21
C ALA A 170 14.01 8.83 -0.12
N TRP A 171 12.82 8.24 -0.29
CA TRP A 171 11.79 8.27 0.75
C TRP A 171 12.18 7.46 1.99
N ALA A 172 12.64 6.22 1.81
CA ALA A 172 13.06 5.38 2.93
C ALA A 172 14.21 6.00 3.73
N TYR A 173 15.19 6.59 3.04
CA TYR A 173 16.28 7.31 3.67
C TYR A 173 15.82 8.59 4.37
N GLY A 174 15.15 9.48 3.63
CA GLY A 174 14.82 10.82 4.11
C GLY A 174 13.69 10.87 5.15
N MET A 175 12.72 9.95 5.09
CA MET A 175 11.58 9.95 6.01
C MET A 175 11.68 8.91 7.13
N ALA A 176 12.40 7.80 6.91
CA ALA A 176 12.40 6.66 7.83
C ALA A 176 13.74 6.45 8.56
N ASP A 177 14.74 7.30 8.34
CA ASP A 177 16.11 7.12 8.83
C ASP A 177 16.70 5.74 8.45
N ALA A 178 16.22 5.11 7.36
CA ALA A 178 16.77 3.85 6.89
C ALA A 178 18.21 4.09 6.36
N PRO A 179 19.19 3.23 6.69
CA PRO A 179 20.52 3.38 6.12
C PRO A 179 20.48 3.30 4.60
N GLU A 180 21.29 4.15 3.95
CA GLU A 180 21.35 4.22 2.49
C GLU A 180 21.74 2.85 1.91
N GLY A 181 20.94 2.36 0.96
CA GLY A 181 21.18 1.08 0.29
C GLY A 181 20.76 -0.18 1.07
N GLU A 182 20.22 -0.06 2.28
CA GLU A 182 19.70 -1.22 3.05
C GLU A 182 18.22 -1.51 2.79
N PHE A 183 17.47 -0.55 2.27
CA PHE A 183 16.06 -0.75 1.93
C PHE A 183 15.91 -1.48 0.60
N ASP A 184 15.17 -2.61 0.60
CA ASP A 184 14.89 -3.36 -0.63
C ASP A 184 13.76 -2.73 -1.45
N ALA A 185 14.04 -1.60 -2.11
CA ALA A 185 13.10 -0.94 -3.01
C ALA A 185 12.66 -1.85 -4.18
N ALA A 186 13.55 -2.74 -4.64
CA ALA A 186 13.25 -3.67 -5.72
C ALA A 186 12.22 -4.71 -5.29
N GLY A 187 12.36 -5.25 -4.08
CA GLY A 187 11.39 -6.12 -3.42
C GLY A 187 10.07 -5.43 -3.15
N LEU A 188 10.09 -4.17 -2.67
CA LEU A 188 8.88 -3.37 -2.46
C LEU A 188 8.08 -3.17 -3.76
N LEU A 189 8.77 -2.87 -4.86
CA LEU A 189 8.13 -2.66 -6.17
C LEU A 189 7.58 -3.96 -6.77
N ALA A 190 8.26 -5.10 -6.56
CA ALA A 190 7.89 -6.38 -7.17
C ALA A 190 6.87 -7.19 -6.35
N GLY A 191 6.91 -7.06 -5.01
CA GLY A 191 6.13 -7.88 -4.07
C GLY A 191 4.62 -7.87 -4.31
N PRO A 192 3.96 -6.70 -4.34
CA PRO A 192 2.51 -6.62 -4.53
C PRO A 192 2.05 -7.22 -5.87
N LEU A 193 2.82 -6.99 -6.95
CA LEU A 193 2.48 -7.54 -8.26
C LEU A 193 2.62 -9.07 -8.28
N ARG A 194 3.62 -9.62 -7.59
CA ARG A 194 3.80 -11.07 -7.44
C ARG A 194 2.57 -11.73 -6.81
N VAL A 195 2.06 -11.15 -5.72
CA VAL A 195 0.86 -11.63 -5.03
C VAL A 195 -0.38 -11.52 -5.91
N LEU A 196 -0.58 -10.40 -6.62
CA LEU A 196 -1.72 -10.23 -7.53
C LEU A 196 -1.72 -11.26 -8.66
N ARG A 197 -0.55 -11.55 -9.25
CA ARG A 197 -0.39 -12.58 -10.28
C ARG A 197 -0.67 -13.98 -9.74
N TYR A 198 -0.14 -14.29 -8.55
CA TYR A 198 -0.38 -15.56 -7.89
C TYR A 198 -1.88 -15.76 -7.64
N ALA A 199 -2.56 -14.76 -7.06
CA ALA A 199 -3.97 -14.82 -6.75
C ALA A 199 -4.83 -15.00 -8.02
N ALA A 200 -4.53 -14.25 -9.08
CA ALA A 200 -5.23 -14.38 -10.36
C ALA A 200 -5.08 -15.78 -10.97
N ALA A 201 -3.89 -16.38 -10.88
CA ALA A 201 -3.61 -17.72 -11.40
C ALA A 201 -4.34 -18.84 -10.63
N HIS A 202 -4.63 -18.61 -9.34
CA HIS A 202 -5.23 -19.61 -8.44
C HIS A 202 -6.70 -19.35 -8.10
N GLY A 203 -7.30 -18.28 -8.63
CA GLY A 203 -8.69 -17.91 -8.33
C GLY A 203 -8.89 -17.49 -6.86
N LEU A 204 -7.90 -16.82 -6.28
CA LEU A 204 -7.91 -16.33 -4.90
C LEU A 204 -8.24 -14.84 -4.85
N GLY A 205 -8.78 -14.40 -3.72
CA GLY A 205 -8.87 -12.98 -3.40
C GLY A 205 -7.54 -12.43 -2.87
N VAL A 206 -7.43 -11.12 -2.72
CA VAL A 206 -6.25 -10.46 -2.15
C VAL A 206 -6.66 -9.45 -1.08
N VAL A 207 -5.89 -9.45 -0.01
CA VAL A 207 -5.97 -8.49 1.08
C VAL A 207 -4.64 -7.76 1.17
N ALA A 208 -4.68 -6.45 1.32
CA ALA A 208 -3.52 -5.62 1.63
C ALA A 208 -3.83 -4.68 2.79
N VAL A 209 -2.93 -4.62 3.76
CA VAL A 209 -3.09 -3.82 4.97
C VAL A 209 -1.78 -3.18 5.38
N THR A 210 -1.86 -1.92 5.78
CA THR A 210 -0.79 -1.12 6.38
C THR A 210 -0.95 -1.08 7.90
N GLU A 211 0.11 -1.35 8.65
CA GLU A 211 0.10 -1.28 10.12
C GLU A 211 1.16 -0.31 10.63
N SER A 212 0.97 0.21 11.84
CA SER A 212 1.98 0.99 12.55
C SER A 212 2.00 0.56 14.01
N HIS A 213 3.15 0.08 14.48
CA HIS A 213 3.37 -0.42 15.85
C HIS A 213 4.36 0.46 16.60
#